data_AF-A0A4T0VF47-F1
#
_entry.id   AF-A0A4T0VF47-F1
#
_cell.length_a   1.000
_cell.length_b   1.000
_cell.length_c   1.000
_cell.angle_alpha   90.00
_cell.angle_beta   90.00
_cell.angle_gamma   90.00
#
_symmetry.space_group_name_H-M   'P 1'
#
loop_
_entity.id
_entity.type
_entity.pdbx_description
1 polymer ?
#
loop_
_entity_poly.entity_id
_entity_poly.type
_entity_poly.pdbx_seq_one_letter_code
_entity_poly.pdbx_strand_id
1 'polypeptide(L)'
;MQLWTDPEFRTAIFRVLYRGLGGQSLADLTTGAVSKAANYFNELPPGQLEVVDFYVWIRKVVATNVMSGFYGDLSPFSDPRVLQSFWTYHDEMHKLLPGIAPSLVAANAYKARTEVIKALETYIRKENDFGDDVPQFTRDRFSAERKFGMSIHDSAKIEVLLATALANVPTLTYWLIAHIYNQPELLARIREELLGAVVQDDSTSATELRMTLRLGGIKDRCPLLLSCLQETQRHNIVDSITRTVMKDTAVSDGDRSYLLKAGNSVQMPLSVLHANPNVWGDDADDWVGDRSLKLGYMSSPPPGFHPFGGGKHIW
;
A
#
# COMPACT_ATOMS: atom_id res chain seq x y z
N MET A 1 10.71 15.18 17.82
CA MET A 1 10.09 15.88 16.68
C MET A 1 9.00 16.81 17.23
N GLN A 2 9.38 18.01 17.65
CA GLN A 2 8.52 18.97 18.39
C GLN A 2 7.30 19.43 17.59
N LEU A 3 7.39 19.45 16.25
CA LEU A 3 6.29 19.82 15.36
C LEU A 3 5.03 18.94 15.51
N TRP A 4 5.16 17.67 15.88
CA TRP A 4 3.96 16.81 16.06
C TRP A 4 3.14 17.14 17.31
N THR A 5 3.67 17.98 18.21
CA THR A 5 2.88 18.53 19.31
C THR A 5 2.03 19.72 18.88
N ASP A 6 2.38 20.38 17.78
CA ASP A 6 1.62 21.49 17.20
C ASP A 6 0.31 20.97 16.55
N PRO A 7 -0.87 21.40 17.04
CA PRO A 7 -2.15 21.04 16.45
C PRO A 7 -2.33 21.56 15.01
N GLU A 8 -1.79 22.73 14.67
CA GLU A 8 -1.92 23.32 13.33
C GLU A 8 -1.11 22.52 12.31
N PHE A 9 0.13 22.17 12.66
CA PHE A 9 0.96 21.29 11.85
C PHE A 9 0.28 19.96 11.57
N ARG A 10 -0.20 19.26 12.62
CA ARG A 10 -0.93 17.99 12.47
C ARG A 10 -2.14 18.15 11.55
N THR A 11 -2.93 19.19 11.76
CA THR A 11 -4.11 19.48 10.93
C THR A 11 -3.74 19.71 9.47
N ALA A 12 -2.65 20.44 9.20
CA ALA A 12 -2.16 20.68 7.85
C ALA A 12 -1.75 19.36 7.17
N ILE A 13 -0.93 18.54 7.83
CA ILE A 13 -0.50 17.24 7.29
C ILE A 13 -1.68 16.31 7.02
N PHE A 14 -2.58 16.12 8.00
CA PHE A 14 -3.75 15.26 7.80
C PHE A 14 -4.66 15.78 6.68
N ARG A 15 -4.83 17.10 6.54
CA ARG A 15 -5.60 17.66 5.43
C ARG A 15 -4.98 17.34 4.07
N VAL A 16 -3.65 17.39 3.96
CA VAL A 16 -2.96 16.99 2.73
C VAL A 16 -3.17 15.49 2.45
N LEU A 17 -3.04 14.63 3.46
CA LEU A 17 -3.29 13.18 3.32
C LEU A 17 -4.71 12.88 2.83
N TYR A 18 -5.73 13.41 3.50
CA TYR A 18 -7.13 13.16 3.15
C TYR A 18 -7.52 13.71 1.76
N ARG A 19 -6.99 14.87 1.38
CA ARG A 19 -7.27 15.46 0.05
C ARG A 19 -6.50 14.75 -1.06
N GLY A 20 -5.24 14.42 -0.79
CA GLY A 20 -4.34 13.87 -1.79
C GLY A 20 -4.58 12.40 -2.13
N LEU A 21 -5.13 11.64 -1.19
CA LEU A 21 -5.50 10.23 -1.37
C LEU A 21 -7.00 10.04 -1.67
N GLY A 22 -7.67 11.10 -2.12
CA GLY A 22 -9.06 11.06 -2.55
C GLY A 22 -9.29 11.82 -3.85
N GLY A 23 -10.48 11.62 -4.44
CA GLY A 23 -10.93 12.36 -5.63
C GLY A 23 -9.94 12.32 -6.80
N GLN A 24 -9.77 13.47 -7.46
CA GLN A 24 -8.91 13.60 -8.64
C GLN A 24 -7.44 13.30 -8.35
N SER A 25 -6.93 13.74 -7.19
CA SER A 25 -5.52 13.49 -6.82
C SER A 25 -5.20 12.00 -6.76
N LEU A 26 -6.11 11.18 -6.20
CA LEU A 26 -5.94 9.72 -6.21
C LEU A 26 -6.02 9.15 -7.63
N ALA A 27 -6.92 9.67 -8.47
CA ALA A 27 -7.03 9.24 -9.87
C ALA A 27 -5.75 9.53 -10.65
N ASP A 28 -5.13 10.69 -10.44
CA ASP A 28 -3.87 11.09 -11.08
C ASP A 28 -2.71 10.20 -10.61
N LEU A 29 -2.58 9.97 -9.29
CA LEU A 29 -1.59 9.05 -8.72
C LEU A 29 -1.75 7.63 -9.28
N THR A 30 -2.98 7.13 -9.35
CA THR A 30 -3.28 5.80 -9.89
C THR A 30 -2.92 5.72 -11.37
N THR A 31 -3.28 6.73 -12.16
CA THR A 31 -3.00 6.80 -13.59
C THR A 31 -1.49 6.86 -13.85
N GLY A 32 -0.75 7.63 -13.06
CA GLY A 32 0.71 7.72 -13.14
C GLY A 32 1.38 6.36 -12.87
N ALA A 33 1.01 5.69 -11.77
CA ALA A 33 1.57 4.39 -11.41
C ALA A 33 1.22 3.30 -12.44
N VAL A 34 -0.04 3.23 -12.89
CA VAL A 34 -0.48 2.22 -13.87
C VAL A 34 0.14 2.46 -15.24
N SER A 35 0.27 3.71 -15.69
CA SER A 35 0.91 4.04 -16.97
C SER A 35 2.37 3.61 -16.99
N LYS A 36 3.12 3.84 -15.91
CA LYS A 36 4.51 3.39 -15.78
C LYS A 36 4.61 1.85 -15.80
N ALA A 37 3.70 1.17 -15.09
CA ALA A 37 3.64 -0.30 -15.11
C ALA A 37 3.32 -0.84 -16.52
N ALA A 38 2.37 -0.23 -17.24
CA ALA A 38 2.03 -0.61 -18.61
C ALA A 38 3.22 -0.47 -19.56
N ASN A 39 3.95 0.65 -19.48
CA ASN A 39 5.17 0.86 -20.27
C ASN A 39 6.21 -0.22 -19.97
N TYR A 40 6.46 -0.51 -18.69
CA TYR A 40 7.37 -1.59 -18.29
C TYR A 40 6.98 -2.94 -18.92
N PHE A 41 5.70 -3.32 -18.86
CA PHE A 41 5.25 -4.61 -19.41
C PHE A 41 5.29 -4.64 -20.95
N ASN A 42 5.07 -3.51 -21.63
CA ASN A 42 5.16 -3.43 -23.09
C ASN A 42 6.60 -3.56 -23.60
N GLU A 43 7.59 -3.19 -22.79
CA GLU A 43 9.01 -3.32 -23.12
C GLU A 43 9.58 -4.73 -22.87
N LEU A 44 8.81 -5.63 -22.23
CA LEU A 44 9.27 -6.98 -21.97
C LEU A 44 9.33 -7.82 -23.27
N PRO A 45 10.45 -8.51 -23.54
CA PRO A 45 10.56 -9.36 -24.72
C PRO A 45 9.62 -10.58 -24.59
N PRO A 46 8.77 -10.87 -25.59
CA PRO A 46 7.89 -12.03 -25.57
C PRO A 46 8.66 -13.34 -25.39
N GLY A 47 8.28 -14.13 -24.38
CA GLY A 47 8.83 -15.48 -24.16
C GLY A 47 10.29 -15.53 -23.67
N GLN A 48 10.90 -14.40 -23.30
CA GLN A 48 12.31 -14.35 -22.88
C GLN A 48 12.53 -13.87 -21.43
N LEU A 49 11.46 -13.53 -20.71
CA LEU A 49 11.59 -13.13 -19.32
C LEU A 49 11.79 -14.37 -18.42
N GLU A 50 13.03 -14.59 -18.00
CA GLU A 50 13.35 -15.54 -16.94
C GLU A 50 13.37 -14.81 -15.59
N VAL A 51 12.47 -15.21 -14.69
CA VAL A 51 12.37 -14.66 -13.33
C VAL A 51 12.83 -15.73 -12.35
N VAL A 52 13.98 -15.49 -11.70
CA VAL A 52 14.54 -16.41 -10.70
C VAL A 52 13.67 -16.47 -9.44
N ASP A 53 13.18 -15.31 -8.99
CA ASP A 53 12.33 -15.19 -7.80
C ASP A 53 11.17 -14.24 -8.11
N PHE A 54 9.96 -14.80 -8.17
CA PHE A 54 8.74 -14.06 -8.50
C PHE A 54 8.40 -12.99 -7.45
N TYR A 55 8.66 -13.26 -6.16
CA TYR A 55 8.42 -12.30 -5.09
C TYR A 55 9.35 -11.10 -5.20
N VAL A 56 10.65 -11.34 -5.39
CA VAL A 56 11.64 -10.28 -5.58
C VAL A 56 11.36 -9.48 -6.85
N TRP A 57 10.96 -10.14 -7.93
CA TRP A 57 10.61 -9.46 -9.18
C TRP A 57 9.36 -8.59 -9.03
N ILE A 58 8.27 -9.11 -8.44
CA ILE A 58 7.06 -8.31 -8.16
C ILE A 58 7.38 -7.13 -7.25
N ARG A 59 8.16 -7.33 -6.18
CA ARG A 59 8.62 -6.25 -5.30
C ARG A 59 9.33 -5.16 -6.09
N LYS A 60 10.27 -5.54 -6.95
CA LYS A 60 11.02 -4.58 -7.77
C LYS A 60 10.09 -3.83 -8.73
N VAL A 61 9.31 -4.55 -9.54
CA VAL A 61 8.49 -3.95 -10.61
C VAL A 61 7.39 -3.09 -10.01
N VAL A 62 6.60 -3.63 -9.09
CA VAL A 62 5.44 -2.90 -8.55
C VAL A 62 5.90 -1.75 -7.65
N ALA A 63 6.90 -1.94 -6.78
CA ALA A 63 7.36 -0.83 -5.93
C ALA A 63 7.97 0.31 -6.73
N THR A 64 8.77 0.03 -7.77
CA THR A 64 9.34 1.09 -8.61
C THR A 64 8.23 1.92 -9.24
N ASN A 65 7.23 1.27 -9.85
CA ASN A 65 6.13 1.97 -10.52
C ASN A 65 5.23 2.75 -9.55
N VAL A 66 4.91 2.16 -8.39
CA VAL A 66 4.09 2.82 -7.36
C VAL A 66 4.85 4.00 -6.74
N MET A 67 6.08 3.80 -6.29
CA MET A 67 6.87 4.87 -5.65
C MET A 67 7.17 5.98 -6.64
N SER A 68 7.61 5.69 -7.87
CA SER A 68 7.84 6.73 -8.87
C SER A 68 6.54 7.40 -9.33
N GLY A 69 5.39 6.72 -9.24
CA GLY A 69 4.09 7.35 -9.40
C GLY A 69 3.76 8.40 -8.32
N PHE A 70 4.37 8.31 -7.13
CA PHE A 70 4.23 9.31 -6.06
C PHE A 70 5.29 10.42 -6.13
N TYR A 71 6.52 10.11 -6.55
CA TYR A 71 7.64 11.07 -6.53
C TYR A 71 7.98 11.70 -7.90
N GLY A 72 7.27 11.32 -8.97
CA GLY A 72 7.57 11.79 -10.32
C GLY A 72 8.78 11.10 -10.95
N ASP A 73 9.27 11.65 -12.06
CA ASP A 73 10.31 10.99 -12.87
C ASP A 73 11.68 10.96 -12.19
N LEU A 74 11.96 11.96 -11.35
CA LEU A 74 13.19 12.06 -10.56
C LEU A 74 13.11 11.32 -9.20
N SER A 75 12.16 10.40 -9.06
CA SER A 75 11.99 9.56 -7.88
C SER A 75 13.30 8.90 -7.42
N PRO A 76 13.66 9.01 -6.11
CA PRO A 76 14.83 8.33 -5.56
C PRO A 76 14.76 6.81 -5.71
N PHE A 77 13.55 6.25 -5.71
CA PHE A 77 13.30 4.81 -5.77
C PHE A 77 13.47 4.23 -7.19
N SER A 78 13.68 5.09 -8.19
CA SER A 78 14.10 4.67 -9.54
C SER A 78 15.58 4.22 -9.57
N ASP A 79 16.43 4.62 -8.62
CA ASP A 79 17.79 4.07 -8.48
C ASP A 79 17.71 2.66 -7.85
N PRO A 80 18.13 1.59 -8.55
CA PRO A 80 18.06 0.23 -8.04
C PRO A 80 18.78 0.03 -6.69
N ARG A 81 19.83 0.80 -6.40
CA ARG A 81 20.56 0.73 -5.13
C ARG A 81 19.76 1.32 -3.97
N VAL A 82 19.01 2.40 -4.23
CA VAL A 82 18.12 3.01 -3.24
C VAL A 82 16.96 2.07 -2.96
N LEU A 83 16.35 1.50 -3.99
CA LEU A 83 15.26 0.52 -3.83
C LEU A 83 15.72 -0.74 -3.08
N GLN A 84 16.91 -1.27 -3.40
CA GLN A 84 17.48 -2.40 -2.68
C GLN A 84 17.77 -2.06 -1.22
N SER A 85 18.28 -0.86 -0.94
CA SER A 85 18.49 -0.38 0.43
C SER A 85 17.16 -0.23 1.18
N PHE A 86 16.13 0.28 0.51
CA PHE A 86 14.78 0.33 1.08
C PHE A 86 14.28 -1.06 1.48
N TRP A 87 14.43 -2.06 0.62
CA TRP A 87 14.01 -3.41 0.92
C TRP A 87 14.83 -4.08 2.03
N THR A 88 16.14 -3.83 2.08
CA THR A 88 16.99 -4.28 3.18
C THR A 88 16.57 -3.67 4.51
N TYR A 89 16.26 -2.36 4.52
CA TYR A 89 15.69 -1.69 5.69
C TYR A 89 14.33 -2.30 6.06
N HIS A 90 13.42 -2.45 5.09
CA HIS A 90 12.07 -2.92 5.29
C HIS A 90 12.03 -4.30 5.95
N ASP A 91 12.80 -5.25 5.43
CA ASP A 91 12.78 -6.64 5.90
C ASP A 91 13.34 -6.79 7.32
N GLU A 92 14.16 -5.84 7.76
CA GLU A 92 14.78 -5.82 9.08
C GLU A 92 14.31 -4.69 10.00
N MET A 93 13.31 -3.88 9.59
CA MET A 93 12.95 -2.66 10.32
C MET A 93 12.51 -2.95 11.75
N HIS A 94 11.92 -4.13 11.99
CA HIS A 94 11.50 -4.60 13.32
C HIS A 94 12.68 -4.67 14.30
N LYS A 95 13.90 -4.93 13.82
CA LYS A 95 15.12 -4.96 14.64
C LYS A 95 15.53 -3.57 15.14
N LEU A 96 15.03 -2.50 14.52
CA LEU A 96 15.27 -1.12 14.96
C LEU A 96 14.30 -0.65 16.05
N LEU A 97 13.17 -1.34 16.24
CA LEU A 97 12.13 -0.95 17.21
C LEU A 97 12.62 -0.86 18.66
N PRO A 98 13.48 -1.76 19.16
CA PRO A 98 13.99 -1.66 20.54
C PRO A 98 14.83 -0.40 20.78
N GLY A 99 15.40 0.21 19.73
CA GLY A 99 16.25 1.40 19.86
C GLY A 99 17.61 1.17 20.53
N ILE A 100 17.97 -0.08 20.85
CA ILE A 100 19.21 -0.43 21.54
C ILE A 100 20.35 -0.52 20.53
N ALA A 101 21.30 0.44 20.59
CA ALA A 101 22.52 0.48 19.76
C ALA A 101 22.27 0.04 18.30
N PRO A 102 21.39 0.73 17.55
CA PRO A 102 20.88 0.25 16.25
C PRO A 102 21.97 0.03 15.20
N SER A 103 23.07 0.77 15.26
CA SER A 103 24.24 0.59 14.39
C SER A 103 25.01 -0.71 14.63
N LEU A 104 24.77 -1.40 15.75
CA LEU A 104 25.38 -2.68 16.11
C LEU A 104 24.36 -3.82 16.00
N VAL A 105 23.20 -3.67 16.66
CA VAL A 105 22.17 -4.73 16.77
C VAL A 105 21.40 -4.93 15.46
N ALA A 106 21.22 -3.85 14.69
CA ALA A 106 20.49 -3.83 13.43
C ALA A 106 21.31 -3.11 12.36
N ALA A 107 22.61 -3.38 12.31
CA ALA A 107 23.57 -2.63 11.51
C ALA A 107 23.20 -2.54 10.02
N ASN A 108 22.67 -3.63 9.45
CA ASN A 108 22.22 -3.69 8.05
C ASN A 108 21.00 -2.78 7.84
N ALA A 109 19.92 -2.99 8.59
CA ALA A 109 18.73 -2.13 8.57
C ALA A 109 19.08 -0.64 8.79
N TYR A 110 19.97 -0.34 9.75
CA TYR A 110 20.39 1.02 10.07
C TYR A 110 21.14 1.70 8.91
N LYS A 111 22.13 1.01 8.33
CA LYS A 111 22.88 1.51 7.17
C LYS A 111 21.95 1.70 5.98
N ALA A 112 21.12 0.70 5.70
CA ALA A 112 20.19 0.73 4.57
C ALA A 112 19.18 1.88 4.68
N ARG A 113 18.59 2.09 5.87
CA ARG A 113 17.72 3.25 6.14
C ARG A 113 18.45 4.57 5.94
N THR A 114 19.71 4.65 6.39
CA THR A 114 20.52 5.86 6.25
C THR A 114 20.76 6.21 4.78
N GLU A 115 21.02 5.21 3.92
CA GLU A 115 21.17 5.43 2.48
C GLU A 115 19.86 5.92 1.82
N VAL A 116 18.72 5.35 2.20
CA VAL A 116 17.41 5.82 1.70
C VAL A 116 17.14 7.26 2.14
N ILE A 117 17.41 7.60 3.41
CA ILE A 117 17.27 8.98 3.91
C ILE A 117 18.16 9.93 3.10
N LYS A 118 19.44 9.60 2.87
CA LYS A 118 20.33 10.46 2.07
C LYS A 118 19.82 10.69 0.64
N ALA A 119 19.27 9.66 0.01
CA ALA A 119 18.70 9.78 -1.34
C ALA A 119 17.49 10.72 -1.35
N LEU A 120 16.60 10.59 -0.36
CA LEU A 120 15.45 11.48 -0.18
C LEU A 120 15.87 12.91 0.16
N GLU A 121 16.86 13.10 1.03
CA GLU A 121 17.41 14.44 1.31
C GLU A 121 17.99 15.09 0.04
N THR A 122 18.68 14.30 -0.79
CA THR A 122 19.23 14.80 -2.06
C THR A 122 18.13 15.23 -3.01
N TYR A 123 17.04 14.45 -3.10
CA TYR A 123 15.86 14.79 -3.89
C TYR A 123 15.22 16.11 -3.43
N ILE A 124 15.01 16.28 -2.12
CA ILE A 124 14.44 17.50 -1.53
C ILE A 124 15.38 18.71 -1.73
N ARG A 125 16.70 18.55 -1.56
CA ARG A 125 17.69 19.64 -1.73
C ARG A 125 17.83 20.12 -3.16
N LYS A 126 17.60 19.23 -4.13
CA LYS A 126 17.60 19.56 -5.55
C LYS A 126 16.27 20.14 -6.03
N GLU A 127 15.30 20.28 -5.13
CA GLU A 127 13.96 20.74 -5.47
C GLU A 127 13.28 19.84 -6.51
N ASN A 128 13.64 18.55 -6.54
CA ASN A 128 13.03 17.55 -7.42
C ASN A 128 11.60 17.17 -6.98
N ASP A 129 11.16 17.66 -5.83
CA ASP A 129 9.79 17.58 -5.36
C ASP A 129 8.90 18.74 -5.85
N PHE A 130 9.44 19.61 -6.69
CA PHE A 130 8.72 20.65 -7.43
C PHE A 130 8.63 20.27 -8.92
N GLY A 131 7.77 20.98 -9.67
CA GLY A 131 7.57 20.77 -11.11
C GLY A 131 6.26 20.09 -11.46
N ASP A 132 5.84 20.23 -12.71
CA ASP A 132 4.55 19.75 -13.20
C ASP A 132 4.48 18.21 -13.29
N ASP A 133 5.63 17.54 -13.40
CA ASP A 133 5.78 16.09 -13.45
C ASP A 133 5.67 15.41 -12.08
N VAL A 134 5.81 16.17 -10.99
CA VAL A 134 5.63 15.67 -9.62
C VAL A 134 4.14 15.68 -9.27
N PRO A 135 3.54 14.59 -8.77
CA PRO A 135 2.13 14.61 -8.39
C PRO A 135 1.79 15.70 -7.38
N GLN A 136 0.63 16.34 -7.53
CA GLN A 136 0.17 17.41 -6.62
C GLN A 136 0.21 16.97 -5.15
N PHE A 137 -0.16 15.72 -4.86
CA PHE A 137 -0.09 15.17 -3.52
C PHE A 137 1.30 15.30 -2.89
N THR A 138 2.35 14.99 -3.64
CA THR A 138 3.73 15.06 -3.14
C THR A 138 4.18 16.50 -2.97
N ARG A 139 3.86 17.38 -3.92
CA ARG A 139 4.12 18.82 -3.80
C ARG A 139 3.46 19.42 -2.56
N ASP A 140 2.20 19.06 -2.31
CA ASP A 140 1.43 19.55 -1.16
C ASP A 140 2.02 19.10 0.18
N ARG A 141 2.50 17.85 0.27
CA ARG A 141 3.13 17.33 1.50
C ARG A 141 4.40 18.11 1.82
N PHE A 142 5.31 18.23 0.86
CA PHE A 142 6.55 18.96 1.11
C PHE A 142 6.34 20.47 1.28
N SER A 143 5.34 21.06 0.61
CA SER A 143 4.94 22.45 0.82
C SER A 143 4.43 22.68 2.24
N ALA A 144 3.57 21.79 2.75
CA ALA A 144 3.09 21.83 4.12
C ALA A 144 4.25 21.69 5.12
N GLU A 145 5.17 20.76 4.91
CA GLU A 145 6.34 20.58 5.77
C GLU A 145 7.24 21.82 5.80
N ARG A 146 7.56 22.40 4.63
CA ARG A 146 8.35 23.63 4.53
C ARG A 146 7.66 24.82 5.20
N LYS A 147 6.34 24.95 5.08
CA LYS A 147 5.56 26.03 5.72
C LYS A 147 5.76 26.07 7.24
N PHE A 148 5.90 24.92 7.88
CA PHE A 148 6.12 24.81 9.33
C PHE A 148 7.61 24.70 9.70
N GLY A 149 8.52 24.97 8.76
CA GLY A 149 9.96 24.97 9.01
C GLY A 149 10.54 23.59 9.31
N MET A 150 9.91 22.52 8.81
CA MET A 150 10.44 21.17 8.98
C MET A 150 11.81 21.05 8.30
N SER A 151 12.76 20.41 9.00
CA SER A 151 14.08 20.16 8.45
C SER A 151 14.01 19.15 7.31
N ILE A 152 14.87 19.29 6.30
CA ILE A 152 14.99 18.32 5.19
C ILE A 152 15.20 16.89 5.70
N HIS A 153 15.95 16.74 6.80
CA HIS A 153 16.20 15.44 7.41
C HIS A 153 14.95 14.81 8.02
N ASP A 154 14.10 15.62 8.68
CA ASP A 154 12.84 15.13 9.25
C ASP A 154 11.81 14.84 8.15
N SER A 155 11.74 15.67 7.11
CA SER A 155 10.94 15.40 5.89
C SER A 155 11.34 14.06 5.26
N ALA A 156 12.64 13.83 5.01
CA ALA A 156 13.14 12.57 4.47
C ALA A 156 12.78 11.36 5.36
N LYS A 157 12.77 11.52 6.69
CA LYS A 157 12.33 10.46 7.61
C LYS A 157 10.84 10.16 7.53
N ILE A 158 9.99 11.16 7.29
CA ILE A 158 8.55 10.97 7.05
C ILE A 158 8.34 10.21 5.73
N GLU A 159 9.10 10.57 4.68
CA GLU A 159 9.02 9.86 3.40
C GLU A 159 9.39 8.37 3.50
N VAL A 160 10.31 7.98 4.38
CA VAL A 160 10.61 6.55 4.64
C VAL A 160 9.38 5.82 5.20
N LEU A 161 8.56 6.49 6.02
CA LEU A 161 7.31 5.89 6.53
C LEU A 161 6.27 5.74 5.42
N LEU A 162 6.13 6.75 4.54
CA LEU A 162 5.26 6.65 3.38
C LEU A 162 5.70 5.52 2.45
N ALA A 163 7.00 5.42 2.13
CA ALA A 163 7.53 4.34 1.32
C ALA A 163 7.24 2.95 1.93
N THR A 164 7.29 2.85 3.26
CA THR A 164 6.90 1.62 3.99
C THR A 164 5.41 1.32 3.82
N ALA A 165 4.53 2.31 3.90
CA ALA A 165 3.09 2.11 3.63
C ALA A 165 2.84 1.68 2.17
N LEU A 166 3.55 2.28 1.21
CA LEU A 166 3.45 1.92 -0.21
C LEU A 166 3.96 0.50 -0.50
N ALA A 167 4.90 -0.01 0.29
CA ALA A 167 5.43 -1.37 0.15
C ALA A 167 4.42 -2.49 0.47
N ASN A 168 3.27 -2.15 1.06
CA ASN A 168 2.15 -3.09 1.20
C ASN A 168 1.57 -3.48 -0.17
N VAL A 169 1.59 -2.56 -1.15
CA VAL A 169 1.05 -2.80 -2.51
C VAL A 169 1.76 -3.94 -3.25
N PRO A 170 3.10 -3.92 -3.45
CA PRO A 170 3.80 -5.03 -4.10
C PRO A 170 3.63 -6.36 -3.33
N THR A 171 3.62 -6.33 -2.00
CA THR A 171 3.46 -7.54 -1.17
C THR A 171 2.08 -8.17 -1.36
N LEU A 172 1.01 -7.38 -1.30
CA LEU A 172 -0.34 -7.85 -1.58
C LEU A 172 -0.50 -8.29 -3.04
N THR A 173 0.12 -7.60 -3.98
CA THR A 173 0.09 -7.97 -5.40
C THR A 173 0.69 -9.34 -5.63
N TYR A 174 1.81 -9.66 -4.96
CA TYR A 174 2.41 -10.99 -5.01
C TYR A 174 1.43 -12.05 -4.52
N TRP A 175 0.85 -11.88 -3.32
CA TRP A 175 -0.07 -12.87 -2.75
C TRP A 175 -1.31 -13.07 -3.61
N LEU A 176 -1.89 -11.98 -4.13
CA LEU A 176 -3.03 -12.04 -5.04
C LEU A 176 -2.72 -12.90 -6.26
N ILE A 177 -1.60 -12.62 -6.93
CA ILE A 177 -1.21 -13.36 -8.13
C ILE A 177 -0.89 -14.82 -7.78
N ALA A 178 -0.17 -15.07 -6.68
CA ALA A 178 0.16 -16.42 -6.24
C ALA A 178 -1.11 -17.27 -5.97
N HIS A 179 -2.10 -16.71 -5.26
CA HIS A 179 -3.36 -17.39 -4.99
C HIS A 179 -4.15 -17.68 -6.26
N ILE A 180 -4.27 -16.71 -7.19
CA ILE A 180 -4.97 -16.90 -8.46
C ILE A 180 -4.28 -17.98 -9.32
N TYR A 181 -2.96 -17.91 -9.47
CA TYR A 181 -2.21 -18.86 -10.32
C TYR A 181 -2.19 -20.28 -9.74
N ASN A 182 -2.38 -20.43 -8.43
CA ASN A 182 -2.51 -21.75 -7.80
C ASN A 182 -3.90 -22.39 -8.03
N GLN A 183 -4.84 -21.70 -8.68
CA GLN A 183 -6.20 -22.18 -8.94
C GLN A 183 -6.53 -22.06 -10.45
N PRO A 184 -6.25 -23.09 -11.26
CA PRO A 184 -6.37 -23.01 -12.72
C PRO A 184 -7.76 -22.57 -13.24
N GLU A 185 -8.83 -23.06 -12.61
CA GLU A 185 -10.20 -22.68 -12.97
C GLU A 185 -10.51 -21.22 -12.65
N LEU A 186 -10.05 -20.74 -11.49
CA LEU A 186 -10.19 -19.34 -11.10
C LEU A 186 -9.39 -18.42 -12.05
N LEU A 187 -8.15 -18.80 -12.38
CA LEU A 187 -7.31 -18.08 -13.34
C LEU A 187 -8.00 -17.95 -14.71
N ALA A 188 -8.64 -19.01 -15.20
CA ALA A 188 -9.39 -18.97 -16.46
C ALA A 188 -10.54 -17.96 -16.42
N ARG A 189 -11.35 -17.99 -15.35
CA ARG A 189 -12.46 -17.05 -15.13
C ARG A 189 -12.00 -15.60 -15.00
N ILE A 190 -10.90 -15.36 -14.29
CA ILE A 190 -10.30 -14.02 -14.16
C ILE A 190 -9.81 -13.50 -15.52
N ARG A 191 -9.19 -14.35 -16.36
CA ARG A 191 -8.76 -13.95 -17.70
C ARG A 191 -9.93 -13.55 -18.58
N GLU A 192 -11.02 -14.32 -18.55
CA GLU A 192 -12.25 -14.00 -19.28
C GLU A 192 -12.85 -12.67 -18.81
N GLU A 193 -12.94 -12.46 -17.49
CA GLU A 193 -13.40 -11.21 -16.89
C GLU A 193 -12.54 -10.01 -17.34
N LEU A 194 -11.21 -10.14 -17.29
CA LEU A 194 -10.29 -9.08 -17.71
C LEU A 194 -10.40 -8.75 -19.20
N LEU A 195 -10.59 -9.75 -20.06
CA LEU A 195 -10.82 -9.53 -21.49
C LEU A 195 -12.12 -8.76 -21.75
N GLY A 196 -13.17 -9.00 -20.95
CA GLY A 196 -14.41 -8.23 -21.00
C GLY A 196 -14.30 -6.78 -20.49
N ALA A 197 -13.27 -6.48 -19.68
CA ALA A 197 -13.08 -5.17 -19.08
C ALA A 197 -12.24 -4.19 -19.94
N VAL A 198 -11.49 -4.71 -20.91
CA VAL A 198 -10.65 -3.92 -21.82
C VAL A 198 -11.38 -3.57 -23.12
N VAL A 199 -11.01 -2.45 -23.73
CA VAL A 199 -11.47 -2.07 -25.08
C VAL A 199 -10.32 -2.29 -26.04
N GLN A 200 -10.52 -3.16 -27.03
CA GLN A 200 -9.59 -3.32 -28.14
C GLN A 200 -9.77 -2.15 -29.13
N ASP A 201 -8.66 -1.57 -29.57
CA ASP A 201 -8.69 -0.51 -30.59
C ASP A 201 -8.90 -1.13 -31.99
N ASP A 202 -9.78 -0.52 -32.79
CA ASP A 202 -10.12 -0.98 -34.15
C ASP A 202 -8.93 -0.77 -35.11
N SER A 203 -7.94 0.05 -34.74
CA SER A 203 -6.76 0.35 -35.57
C SER A 203 -5.63 -0.68 -35.46
N THR A 204 -5.92 -1.90 -34.99
CA THR A 204 -4.89 -2.92 -34.76
C THR A 204 -4.37 -3.49 -36.09
N SER A 205 -3.06 -3.38 -36.32
CA SER A 205 -2.39 -4.07 -37.44
C SER A 205 -2.09 -5.52 -37.05
N ALA A 206 -1.75 -6.37 -38.01
CA ALA A 206 -1.36 -7.78 -37.73
C ALA A 206 -0.14 -7.91 -36.79
N THR A 207 0.59 -6.83 -36.54
CA THR A 207 1.82 -6.78 -35.73
C THR A 207 1.69 -5.97 -34.44
N GLU A 208 0.56 -5.29 -34.19
CA GLU A 208 0.38 -4.42 -33.03
C GLU A 208 -1.03 -4.56 -32.44
N LEU A 209 -1.10 -5.11 -31.22
CA LEU A 209 -2.33 -5.24 -30.44
C LEU A 209 -2.40 -4.10 -29.42
N ARG A 210 -3.41 -3.23 -29.53
CA ARG A 210 -3.66 -2.14 -28.60
C ARG A 210 -4.92 -2.39 -27.80
N MET A 211 -4.78 -2.49 -26.48
CA MET A 211 -5.87 -2.63 -25.53
C MET A 211 -5.88 -1.44 -24.56
N THR A 212 -7.06 -0.89 -24.32
CA THR A 212 -7.27 0.23 -23.41
C THR A 212 -8.02 -0.23 -22.16
N LEU A 213 -7.38 -0.07 -21.00
CA LEU A 213 -8.01 -0.31 -19.70
C LEU A 213 -8.61 0.99 -19.16
N ARG A 214 -9.94 1.05 -19.02
CA ARG A 214 -10.59 2.21 -18.36
C ARG A 214 -10.67 1.97 -16.85
N LEU A 215 -9.76 2.60 -16.11
CA LEU A 215 -9.60 2.44 -14.66
C LEU A 215 -10.90 2.63 -13.88
N GLY A 216 -11.70 3.64 -14.23
CA GLY A 216 -12.95 3.97 -13.53
C GLY A 216 -14.01 2.87 -13.57
N GLY A 217 -13.95 1.96 -14.56
CA GLY A 217 -14.92 0.87 -14.70
C GLY A 217 -14.41 -0.49 -14.21
N ILE A 218 -13.23 -0.57 -13.58
CA ILE A 218 -12.65 -1.86 -13.14
C ILE A 218 -13.48 -2.47 -12.01
N LYS A 219 -13.93 -1.68 -11.03
CA LYS A 219 -14.69 -2.19 -9.88
C LYS A 219 -16.01 -2.85 -10.31
N ASP A 220 -16.65 -2.30 -11.34
CA ASP A 220 -17.93 -2.79 -11.84
C ASP A 220 -17.76 -3.95 -12.82
N ARG A 221 -16.67 -3.95 -13.60
CA ARG A 221 -16.43 -4.94 -14.67
C ARG A 221 -15.56 -6.11 -14.25
N CYS A 222 -14.85 -6.00 -13.13
CA CYS A 222 -13.99 -7.06 -12.59
C CYS A 222 -14.38 -7.49 -11.16
N PRO A 223 -15.65 -7.87 -10.89
CA PRO A 223 -16.10 -8.22 -9.54
C PRO A 223 -15.38 -9.45 -8.97
N LEU A 224 -15.02 -10.45 -9.77
CA LEU A 224 -14.28 -11.63 -9.31
C LEU A 224 -12.84 -11.29 -8.93
N LEU A 225 -12.14 -10.48 -9.73
CA LEU A 225 -10.80 -9.99 -9.37
C LEU A 225 -10.83 -9.18 -8.09
N LEU A 226 -11.84 -8.32 -7.92
CA LEU A 226 -12.02 -7.53 -6.71
C LEU A 226 -12.32 -8.41 -5.49
N SER A 227 -13.11 -9.47 -5.66
CA SER A 227 -13.33 -10.49 -4.63
C SER A 227 -12.03 -11.19 -4.24
N CYS A 228 -11.19 -11.57 -5.22
CA CYS A 228 -9.89 -12.19 -4.95
C CYS A 228 -8.96 -11.23 -4.20
N LEU A 229 -8.97 -9.94 -4.55
CA LEU A 229 -8.19 -8.92 -3.84
C LEU A 229 -8.64 -8.80 -2.38
N GLN A 230 -9.95 -8.76 -2.12
CA GLN A 230 -10.50 -8.68 -0.77
C GLN A 230 -10.16 -9.92 0.06
N GLU A 231 -10.25 -11.11 -0.54
CA GLU A 231 -9.88 -12.34 0.15
C GLU A 231 -8.37 -12.39 0.44
N THR A 232 -7.53 -11.92 -0.48
CA THR A 232 -6.09 -11.76 -0.25
C THR A 232 -5.82 -10.77 0.88
N GLN A 233 -6.55 -9.65 0.92
CA GLN A 233 -6.44 -8.69 2.00
C GLN A 233 -6.81 -9.30 3.36
N ARG A 234 -7.92 -10.04 3.43
CA ARG A 234 -8.35 -10.76 4.63
C ARG A 234 -7.30 -11.77 5.10
N HIS A 235 -6.73 -12.52 4.17
CA HIS A 235 -5.86 -13.64 4.52
C HIS A 235 -4.41 -13.21 4.83
N ASN A 236 -3.90 -12.17 4.17
CA ASN A 236 -2.49 -11.80 4.23
C ASN A 236 -2.19 -10.54 5.04
N ILE A 237 -3.18 -9.69 5.35
CA ILE A 237 -2.93 -8.49 6.16
C ILE A 237 -2.88 -8.87 7.64
N VAL A 238 -1.71 -8.65 8.22
CA VAL A 238 -1.49 -8.81 9.66
C VAL A 238 -1.21 -7.43 10.26
N ASP A 239 -2.16 -6.94 11.04
CA ASP A 239 -2.03 -5.68 11.80
C ASP A 239 -2.87 -5.75 13.08
N SER A 240 -2.78 -4.72 13.93
CA SER A 240 -3.54 -4.59 15.15
C SER A 240 -4.06 -3.18 15.32
N ILE A 241 -5.40 -3.02 15.39
CA ILE A 241 -5.99 -1.74 15.73
C ILE A 241 -5.69 -1.46 17.21
N THR A 242 -4.78 -0.53 17.45
CA THR A 242 -4.30 -0.20 18.80
C THR A 242 -4.84 1.15 19.28
N ARG A 243 -5.27 1.22 20.54
CA ARG A 243 -5.71 2.46 21.22
C ARG A 243 -5.15 2.50 22.64
N THR A 244 -4.75 3.69 23.09
CA THR A 244 -4.43 3.94 24.49
C THR A 244 -5.67 4.42 25.22
N VAL A 245 -5.96 3.82 26.36
CA VAL A 245 -7.09 4.20 27.22
C VAL A 245 -6.74 5.49 27.93
N MET A 246 -7.39 6.59 27.56
CA MET A 246 -7.08 7.91 28.11
C MET A 246 -7.71 8.15 29.50
N LYS A 247 -8.80 7.45 29.81
CA LYS A 247 -9.53 7.51 31.07
C LYS A 247 -10.16 6.14 31.34
N ASP A 248 -10.28 5.76 32.61
CA ASP A 248 -11.04 4.57 33.02
C ASP A 248 -12.40 4.54 32.31
N THR A 249 -12.62 3.50 31.51
CA THR A 249 -13.77 3.37 30.60
C THR A 249 -14.34 1.97 30.72
N ALA A 250 -15.63 1.86 31.06
CA ALA A 250 -16.33 0.60 31.00
C ALA A 250 -16.83 0.35 29.56
N VAL A 251 -16.57 -0.84 29.03
CA VAL A 251 -17.12 -1.32 27.75
C VAL A 251 -17.93 -2.58 27.99
N SER A 252 -18.98 -2.81 27.19
CA SER A 252 -19.84 -4.00 27.32
C SER A 252 -19.95 -4.69 25.97
N ASP A 253 -19.93 -6.03 25.98
CA ASP A 253 -20.26 -6.86 24.81
C ASP A 253 -21.76 -7.22 24.75
N GLY A 254 -22.56 -6.72 25.70
CA GLY A 254 -23.98 -7.03 25.88
C GLY A 254 -24.23 -7.95 27.07
N ASP A 255 -23.34 -8.91 27.33
CA ASP A 255 -23.47 -9.90 28.39
C ASP A 255 -22.58 -9.59 29.60
N ARG A 256 -21.41 -9.00 29.35
CA ARG A 256 -20.39 -8.70 30.35
C ARG A 256 -19.86 -7.29 30.20
N SER A 257 -19.52 -6.69 31.33
CA SER A 257 -18.88 -5.37 31.40
C SER A 257 -17.41 -5.51 31.76
N TYR A 258 -16.56 -4.82 31.01
CA TYR A 258 -15.10 -4.83 31.16
C TYR A 258 -14.62 -3.42 31.48
N LEU A 259 -13.88 -3.25 32.57
CA LEU A 259 -13.28 -1.97 32.93
C LEU A 259 -11.90 -1.84 32.30
N LEU A 260 -11.77 -0.95 31.31
CA LEU A 260 -10.50 -0.57 30.72
C LEU A 260 -9.86 0.52 31.57
N LYS A 261 -8.67 0.26 32.12
CA LYS A 261 -7.94 1.21 32.97
C LYS A 261 -7.14 2.22 32.18
N ALA A 262 -7.15 3.47 32.62
CA ALA A 262 -6.35 4.55 32.03
C ALA A 262 -4.86 4.20 31.98
N GLY A 263 -4.20 4.58 30.88
CA GLY A 263 -2.79 4.29 30.62
C GLY A 263 -2.51 2.94 29.95
N ASN A 264 -3.48 2.01 29.95
CA ASN A 264 -3.31 0.73 29.25
C ASN A 264 -3.57 0.85 27.74
N SER A 265 -2.98 -0.07 26.98
CA SER A 265 -3.24 -0.23 25.55
C SER A 265 -4.28 -1.34 25.31
N VAL A 266 -5.26 -1.04 24.46
CA VAL A 266 -6.20 -2.02 23.91
C VAL A 266 -5.79 -2.32 22.48
N GLN A 267 -5.74 -3.60 22.15
CA GLN A 267 -5.34 -4.09 20.84
C GLN A 267 -6.43 -5.00 20.29
N MET A 268 -6.70 -4.85 19.00
CA MET A 268 -7.62 -5.69 18.25
C MET A 268 -6.85 -6.25 17.05
N PRO A 269 -6.25 -7.45 17.21
CA PRO A 269 -5.50 -8.10 16.15
C PRO A 269 -6.43 -8.42 14.97
N LEU A 270 -6.09 -7.94 13.78
CA LEU A 270 -6.88 -8.15 12.59
C LEU A 270 -6.94 -9.62 12.19
N SER A 271 -5.86 -10.38 12.39
CA SER A 271 -5.83 -11.82 12.08
C SER A 271 -6.91 -12.61 12.81
N VAL A 272 -7.24 -12.23 14.05
CA VAL A 272 -8.32 -12.86 14.82
C VAL A 272 -9.69 -12.52 14.24
N LEU A 273 -9.89 -11.28 13.79
CA LEU A 273 -11.13 -10.87 13.14
C LEU A 273 -11.29 -11.51 11.76
N HIS A 274 -10.21 -11.57 11.00
CA HIS A 274 -10.16 -12.09 9.64
C HIS A 274 -10.27 -13.60 9.59
N ALA A 275 -9.91 -14.34 10.65
CA ALA A 275 -10.07 -15.79 10.75
C ALA A 275 -11.31 -16.24 11.55
N ASN A 276 -12.19 -15.34 11.99
CA ASN A 276 -13.35 -15.70 12.81
C ASN A 276 -14.41 -16.51 12.02
N PRO A 277 -14.65 -17.80 12.32
CA PRO A 277 -15.59 -18.63 11.56
C PRO A 277 -17.05 -18.16 11.69
N ASN A 278 -17.39 -17.45 12.77
CA ASN A 278 -18.74 -16.88 12.92
C ASN A 278 -19.03 -15.75 11.92
N VAL A 279 -17.98 -15.14 11.35
CA VAL A 279 -18.09 -14.09 10.33
C VAL A 279 -17.84 -14.66 8.94
N TRP A 280 -16.86 -15.56 8.81
CA TRP A 280 -16.33 -15.97 7.51
C TRP A 280 -16.79 -17.36 7.05
N GLY A 281 -17.44 -18.14 7.92
CA GLY A 281 -17.87 -19.51 7.64
C GLY A 281 -16.87 -20.57 8.10
N ASP A 282 -17.21 -21.84 7.88
CA ASP A 282 -16.39 -22.99 8.31
C ASP A 282 -15.03 -23.06 7.59
N ASP A 283 -14.92 -22.43 6.42
CA ASP A 283 -13.72 -22.32 5.60
C ASP A 283 -12.95 -20.99 5.86
N ALA A 284 -13.08 -20.39 7.04
CA ALA A 284 -12.44 -19.11 7.38
C ALA A 284 -10.92 -19.12 7.22
N ASP A 285 -10.27 -20.25 7.50
CA ASP A 285 -8.82 -20.40 7.36
C ASP A 285 -8.39 -20.63 5.91
N ASP A 286 -9.32 -20.92 5.01
CA ASP A 286 -9.03 -21.15 3.59
C ASP A 286 -9.13 -19.85 2.79
N TRP A 287 -8.24 -19.70 1.80
CA TRP A 287 -8.35 -18.64 0.81
C TRP A 287 -9.39 -19.04 -0.26
N VAL A 288 -10.51 -18.31 -0.30
CA VAL A 288 -11.63 -18.55 -1.22
C VAL A 288 -11.89 -17.31 -2.08
N GLY A 289 -11.35 -17.29 -3.29
CA GLY A 289 -11.29 -16.09 -4.13
C GLY A 289 -12.65 -15.45 -4.48
N ASP A 290 -13.74 -16.20 -4.47
CA ASP A 290 -15.10 -15.71 -4.76
C ASP A 290 -15.96 -15.48 -3.49
N ARG A 291 -15.36 -15.55 -2.29
CA ARG A 291 -16.05 -15.39 -0.99
C ARG A 291 -16.85 -14.10 -0.91
N SER A 292 -16.24 -12.98 -1.29
CA SER A 292 -16.90 -11.67 -1.26
C SER A 292 -18.13 -11.60 -2.16
N LEU A 293 -18.13 -12.28 -3.31
CA LEU A 293 -19.29 -12.33 -4.18
C LEU A 293 -20.45 -13.11 -3.53
N LYS A 294 -20.14 -14.24 -2.90
CA LYS A 294 -21.12 -15.09 -2.20
C LYS A 294 -21.74 -14.39 -0.99
N LEU A 295 -20.96 -13.55 -0.30
CA LEU A 295 -21.41 -12.80 0.87
C LEU A 295 -22.10 -11.46 0.52
N GLY A 296 -22.19 -11.09 -0.75
CA GLY A 296 -22.72 -9.77 -1.14
C GLY A 296 -21.86 -8.60 -0.68
N TYR A 297 -20.56 -8.86 -0.43
CA TYR A 297 -19.58 -7.90 0.08
C TYR A 297 -19.55 -6.60 -0.73
N MET A 298 -19.75 -6.70 -2.05
CA MET A 298 -19.73 -5.57 -2.97
C MET A 298 -20.74 -4.47 -2.60
N SER A 299 -21.81 -4.82 -1.87
CA SER A 299 -22.79 -3.87 -1.36
C SER A 299 -22.52 -3.43 0.09
N SER A 300 -22.01 -4.34 0.94
CA SER A 300 -21.65 -4.04 2.32
C SER A 300 -20.57 -4.99 2.85
N PRO A 301 -19.41 -4.49 3.28
CA PRO A 301 -18.38 -5.32 3.90
C PRO A 301 -18.88 -6.00 5.18
N PRO A 302 -18.54 -7.28 5.44
CA PRO A 302 -18.82 -7.95 6.70
C PRO A 302 -18.22 -7.20 7.89
N PRO A 303 -18.85 -7.24 9.08
CA PRO A 303 -18.38 -6.53 10.28
C PRO A 303 -16.94 -6.84 10.74
N GLY A 304 -16.30 -7.88 10.21
CA GLY A 304 -14.90 -8.23 10.50
C GLY A 304 -13.89 -7.74 9.46
N PHE A 305 -14.32 -7.16 8.33
CA PHE A 305 -13.42 -6.79 7.24
C PHE A 305 -12.76 -5.43 7.44
N HIS A 306 -11.59 -5.43 8.07
CA HIS A 306 -10.81 -4.22 8.39
C HIS A 306 -9.39 -4.19 7.81
N PRO A 307 -9.17 -4.41 6.50
CA PRO A 307 -7.83 -4.51 5.92
C PRO A 307 -7.00 -3.22 6.05
N PHE A 308 -7.65 -2.07 6.24
CA PHE A 308 -7.02 -0.76 6.40
C PHE A 308 -7.28 -0.17 7.80
N GLY A 309 -7.68 -1.01 8.75
CA GLY A 309 -8.09 -0.59 10.10
C GLY A 309 -9.54 -0.09 10.16
N GLY A 310 -9.82 0.86 11.06
CA GLY A 310 -11.17 1.34 11.31
C GLY A 310 -11.27 2.63 12.13
N GLY A 311 -12.41 3.31 11.98
CA GLY A 311 -12.72 4.57 12.66
C GLY A 311 -11.91 5.77 12.14
N LYS A 312 -11.57 6.71 13.03
CA LYS A 312 -10.82 7.94 12.69
C LYS A 312 -9.33 7.71 12.34
N HIS A 313 -8.85 6.48 12.46
CA HIS A 313 -7.47 6.09 12.17
C HIS A 313 -7.45 4.97 11.12
N ILE A 314 -8.35 5.06 10.14
CA ILE A 314 -8.24 4.27 8.91
C ILE A 314 -7.04 4.83 8.11
N TRP A 315 -6.22 3.93 7.58
CA TRP A 315 -5.05 4.28 6.76
C TRP A 315 -5.39 4.21 5.27
#